data_AF-A0A9P1GPQ8-F1
#
_entry.id   AF-A0A9P1GPQ8-F1
#
_cell.length_a   1.000
_cell.length_b   1.000
_cell.length_c   1.000
_cell.angle_alpha   90.00
_cell.angle_beta   90.00
_cell.angle_gamma   90.00
#
_symmetry.space_group_name_H-M   'P 1'
#
loop_
_entity.id
_entity.type
_entity.pdbx_description
1 polymer ?
#
loop_
_entity_poly.entity_id
_entity_poly.type
_entity_poly.pdbx_seq_one_letter_code
_entity_poly.pdbx_strand_id
1 'polypeptide(L)'
;MSSDDKPTPVRVCASFHVRKPALPDFCEAAGRIAMQAGLDEQCHAFHVQREIGWTRQISTQAQSLFMLLQEWDSPEALEQHVRSPEALRFDRDLKEGEMLACAPMLSLFGPDLSVADLKTMAAEARASGSEIEEPRATAPEAEALPKSSPGKGYSRSPAMSEYRTGTKAMKARSNSRAGAWK
;
A
#
# COMPACT_ATOMS: atom_id res chain seq x y z
N MET A 1 40.13 14.95 16.51
CA MET A 1 38.71 15.36 16.43
C MET A 1 38.13 14.55 15.29
N SER A 2 37.45 13.45 15.63
CA SER A 2 36.89 12.51 14.66
C SER A 2 35.85 13.23 13.81
N SER A 3 35.95 13.06 12.50
CA SER A 3 35.09 13.68 11.50
C SER A 3 33.61 13.45 11.82
N ASP A 4 32.85 14.55 11.88
CA ASP A 4 31.39 14.67 11.73
C ASP A 4 30.63 13.34 11.60
N ASP A 5 30.23 12.77 12.74
CA ASP A 5 29.22 11.72 12.79
C ASP A 5 27.85 12.41 12.69
N LYS A 6 27.50 12.85 11.48
CA LYS A 6 26.19 13.45 11.24
C LYS A 6 25.13 12.37 11.41
N PRO A 7 24.07 12.62 12.21
CA PRO A 7 23.00 11.68 12.37
C PRO A 7 22.44 11.33 10.99
N THR A 8 22.30 10.03 10.74
CA THR A 8 21.85 9.51 9.46
C THR A 8 20.33 9.44 9.48
N PRO A 9 19.63 10.18 8.59
CA PRO A 9 18.18 10.23 8.61
C PRO A 9 17.59 8.85 8.31
N VAL A 10 16.46 8.56 8.95
CA VAL A 10 15.69 7.33 8.77
C VAL A 10 14.40 7.65 8.04
N ARG A 11 14.14 6.92 6.96
CA ARG A 11 12.88 7.02 6.23
C ARG A 11 11.99 5.85 6.57
N VAL A 12 10.71 6.13 6.83
CA VAL A 12 9.72 5.12 7.19
C VAL A 12 8.62 5.11 6.15
N CYS A 13 8.26 3.92 5.70
CA CYS A 13 7.08 3.69 4.90
C CYS A 13 6.16 2.71 5.64
N ALA A 14 4.99 3.20 6.07
CA ALA A 14 3.95 2.37 6.65
C ALA A 14 2.73 2.32 5.71
N SER A 15 2.20 1.12 5.47
CA SER A 15 1.04 0.92 4.60
C SER A 15 -0.15 0.37 5.39
N PHE A 16 -1.33 0.90 5.10
CA PHE A 16 -2.58 0.60 5.80
C PHE A 16 -3.68 0.24 4.80
N HIS A 17 -4.23 -0.96 4.94
CA HIS A 17 -5.41 -1.39 4.19
C HIS A 17 -6.66 -1.06 5.00
N VAL A 18 -7.22 0.15 4.80
CA VAL A 18 -8.31 0.69 5.62
C VAL A 18 -9.66 0.26 5.08
N ARG A 19 -10.52 -0.30 5.92
CA ARG A 19 -11.89 -0.70 5.55
C ARG A 19 -12.71 0.52 5.18
N LYS A 20 -13.52 0.44 4.12
CA LYS A 20 -14.36 1.58 3.68
C LYS A 20 -15.24 2.18 4.79
N PRO A 21 -15.92 1.40 5.64
CA PRO A 21 -16.75 1.96 6.72
C PRO A 21 -15.96 2.78 7.75
N ALA A 22 -14.69 2.46 7.96
CA ALA A 22 -13.83 3.10 8.95
C ALA A 22 -13.00 4.27 8.37
N LEU A 23 -13.22 4.64 7.10
CA LEU A 23 -12.45 5.71 6.45
C LEU A 23 -12.52 7.07 7.17
N PRO A 24 -13.70 7.55 7.63
CA PRO A 24 -13.76 8.83 8.34
C PRO A 24 -12.87 8.83 9.58
N ASP A 25 -13.03 7.81 10.43
CA ASP A 25 -12.30 7.69 11.69
C ASP A 25 -10.79 7.53 11.47
N PHE A 26 -10.40 6.75 10.46
CA PHE A 26 -9.00 6.61 10.06
C PHE A 26 -8.41 7.95 9.62
N CYS A 27 -9.11 8.70 8.75
CA CYS A 27 -8.62 9.99 8.27
C CYS A 27 -8.47 11.00 9.40
N GLU A 28 -9.39 11.02 10.37
CA GLU A 28 -9.27 11.86 11.57
C GLU A 28 -8.08 11.45 12.44
N ALA A 29 -7.92 10.14 12.70
CA ALA A 29 -6.80 9.62 13.47
C ALA A 29 -5.45 9.91 12.79
N ALA A 30 -5.37 9.70 11.48
CA ALA A 30 -4.19 9.97 10.66
C ALA A 30 -3.87 11.48 10.61
N GLY A 31 -4.89 12.34 10.52
CA GLY A 31 -4.72 13.79 10.58
C GLY A 31 -4.17 14.25 11.93
N ARG A 32 -4.64 13.67 13.04
CA ARG A 32 -4.13 13.98 14.39
C ARG A 32 -2.65 13.63 14.53
N ILE A 33 -2.24 12.41 14.17
CA ILE A 33 -0.84 12.00 14.29
C ILE A 33 0.06 12.77 13.32
N ALA A 34 -0.39 13.08 12.11
CA ALA A 34 0.36 13.90 11.16
C ALA A 34 0.58 15.33 11.66
N MET A 35 -0.44 15.94 12.26
CA MET A 35 -0.32 17.26 12.88
C MET A 35 0.67 17.22 14.04
N GLN A 36 0.62 16.20 14.90
CA GLN A 36 1.56 16.07 16.02
C GLN A 36 3.00 15.86 15.52
N ALA A 37 3.20 14.99 14.53
CA ALA A 37 4.53 14.76 13.95
C ALA A 37 5.09 16.04 13.30
N GLY A 38 4.24 16.91 12.74
CA GLY A 38 4.66 18.20 12.21
C GLY A 38 5.08 19.24 13.27
N LEU A 39 4.84 18.96 14.55
CA LEU A 39 5.35 19.76 15.69
C LEU A 39 6.67 19.22 16.25
N ASP A 40 7.11 18.04 15.79
CA ASP A 40 8.35 17.42 16.24
C ASP A 40 9.52 17.96 15.43
N GLU A 41 10.48 18.60 16.10
CA GLU A 41 11.66 19.18 15.46
C GLU A 41 12.54 18.13 14.76
N GLN A 42 12.45 16.87 15.21
CA GLN A 42 13.23 15.75 14.66
C GLN A 42 12.53 15.06 13.48
N CYS A 43 11.32 15.50 13.13
CA CYS A 43 10.55 15.02 11.99
C CYS A 43 10.72 15.98 10.81
N HIS A 44 11.43 15.54 9.77
CA HIS A 44 11.61 16.34 8.56
C HIS A 44 10.40 16.30 7.63
N ALA A 45 9.74 15.14 7.56
CA ALA A 45 8.60 14.94 6.69
C ALA A 45 7.62 13.94 7.31
N PHE A 46 6.33 14.25 7.19
CA PHE A 46 5.26 13.32 7.52
C PHE A 46 4.12 13.48 6.51
N HIS A 47 4.00 12.53 5.60
CA HIS A 47 3.03 12.57 4.51
C HIS A 47 2.04 11.42 4.59
N VAL A 48 0.75 11.74 4.55
CA VAL A 48 -0.32 10.78 4.39
C VAL A 48 -0.74 10.76 2.92
N GLN A 49 -0.55 9.63 2.27
CA GLN A 49 -0.91 9.43 0.87
C GLN A 49 -2.00 8.37 0.75
N ARG A 50 -2.88 8.55 -0.24
CA ARG A 50 -3.88 7.57 -0.62
C ARG A 50 -3.53 7.07 -2.00
N GLU A 51 -3.68 5.76 -2.23
CA GLU A 51 -3.52 5.19 -3.55
C GLU A 51 -4.50 5.84 -4.55
N ILE A 52 -3.95 6.27 -5.69
CA ILE A 52 -4.72 6.78 -6.83
C ILE A 52 -5.28 5.63 -7.67
N GLY A 53 -6.40 5.84 -8.36
CA GLY A 53 -6.99 4.80 -9.19
C GLY A 53 -6.11 4.41 -10.39
N TRP A 54 -5.73 3.14 -10.49
CA TRP A 54 -5.00 2.57 -11.63
C TRP A 54 -5.33 1.08 -11.84
N THR A 55 -4.98 0.52 -13.00
CA THR A 55 -5.41 -0.84 -13.41
C THR A 55 -5.00 -1.94 -12.42
N ARG A 56 -3.89 -1.78 -11.70
CA ARG A 56 -3.39 -2.78 -10.73
C ARG A 56 -3.46 -2.26 -9.29
N GLN A 57 -4.44 -1.40 -9.01
CA GLN A 57 -4.63 -0.88 -7.67
C GLN A 57 -4.92 -1.99 -6.65
N ILE A 58 -4.45 -1.78 -5.43
CA ILE A 58 -4.69 -2.65 -4.28
C ILE A 58 -6.03 -2.29 -3.61
N SER A 59 -6.43 -1.03 -3.68
CA SER A 59 -7.70 -0.53 -3.21
C SER A 59 -8.87 -1.20 -3.92
N THR A 60 -9.87 -1.63 -3.16
CA THR A 60 -11.08 -2.29 -3.68
C THR A 60 -12.35 -1.54 -3.25
N GLN A 61 -13.51 -2.14 -3.50
CA GLN A 61 -14.77 -1.63 -2.95
C GLN A 61 -14.86 -1.82 -1.43
N ALA A 62 -14.11 -2.77 -0.85
CA ALA A 62 -14.14 -3.07 0.58
C ALA A 62 -13.08 -2.30 1.38
N GLN A 63 -11.96 -1.92 0.75
CA GLN A 63 -10.83 -1.27 1.42
C GLN A 63 -10.14 -0.22 0.55
N SER A 64 -9.38 0.69 1.17
CA SER A 64 -8.48 1.62 0.48
C SER A 64 -7.08 1.50 1.05
N LEU A 65 -6.07 1.59 0.19
CA LEU A 65 -4.67 1.65 0.59
C LEU A 65 -4.28 3.09 0.92
N PHE A 66 -3.71 3.27 2.11
CA PHE A 66 -3.02 4.49 2.54
C PHE A 66 -1.56 4.19 2.84
N MET A 67 -0.71 5.18 2.62
CA MET A 67 0.70 5.15 2.97
C MET A 67 1.03 6.34 3.87
N LEU A 68 1.76 6.08 4.95
CA LEU A 68 2.46 7.08 5.74
C LEU A 68 3.93 7.03 5.32
N LEU A 69 4.42 8.15 4.79
CA LEU A 69 5.83 8.35 4.49
C LEU A 69 6.39 9.33 5.51
N GLN A 70 7.46 8.94 6.19
CA GLN A 70 8.06 9.73 7.25
C GLN A 70 9.56 9.83 7.05
N GLU A 71 10.15 10.93 7.49
CA GLU A 71 11.59 11.13 7.52
C GLU A 71 11.98 11.75 8.86
N TRP A 72 12.91 11.09 9.56
CA TRP A 72 13.34 11.42 10.91
C TRP A 72 14.85 11.62 10.97
N ASP A 73 15.31 12.52 11.84
CA ASP A 73 16.74 12.81 12.05
C ASP A 73 17.57 11.55 12.37
N SER A 74 17.01 10.64 13.17
CA SER A 74 17.71 9.45 13.64
C SER A 74 16.73 8.32 14.00
N PRO A 75 17.23 7.06 14.15
CA PRO A 75 16.44 5.96 14.66
C PRO A 75 15.86 6.22 16.05
N GLU A 76 16.61 6.90 16.93
CA GLU A 76 16.18 7.22 18.29
C GLU A 76 15.01 8.21 18.29
N ALA A 77 15.03 9.20 17.39
CA ALA A 77 13.91 10.13 17.23
C ALA A 77 12.62 9.39 16.81
N LEU A 78 12.73 8.48 15.85
CA LEU A 78 11.62 7.62 15.45
C LEU A 78 11.11 6.76 16.61
N GLU A 79 12.00 6.14 17.38
CA GLU A 79 11.64 5.34 18.55
C GLU A 79 10.92 6.16 19.64
N GLN A 80 11.31 7.42 19.83
CA GLN A 80 10.59 8.34 20.71
C GLN A 80 9.20 8.66 20.17
N HIS A 81 9.09 8.96 18.86
CA HIS A 81 7.81 9.24 18.22
C HIS A 81 6.82 8.07 18.37
N VAL A 82 7.22 6.83 18.10
CA VAL A 82 6.31 5.66 18.18
C VAL A 82 5.88 5.35 19.62
N ARG A 83 6.60 5.86 20.62
CA ARG A 83 6.24 5.76 22.05
C ARG A 83 5.45 6.97 22.56
N SER A 84 5.25 7.99 21.72
CA SER A 84 4.47 9.17 22.10
C SER A 84 3.01 8.82 22.43
N PRO A 85 2.35 9.60 23.30
CA PRO A 85 0.93 9.41 23.60
C PRO A 85 0.04 9.41 22.35
N GLU A 86 0.35 10.25 21.36
CA GLU A 86 -0.40 10.38 20.11
C GLU A 86 -0.21 9.16 19.20
N ALA A 87 1.01 8.62 19.09
CA ALA A 87 1.26 7.39 18.34
C ALA A 87 0.59 6.18 18.99
N LEU A 88 0.67 6.05 20.32
CA LEU A 88 -0.01 4.99 21.07
C LEU A 88 -1.53 5.10 20.96
N ARG A 89 -2.06 6.33 20.97
CA ARG A 89 -3.49 6.58 20.72
C ARG A 89 -3.88 6.19 19.29
N PHE A 90 -3.08 6.54 18.30
CA PHE A 90 -3.34 6.16 16.91
C PHE A 90 -3.40 4.64 16.75
N ASP A 91 -2.42 3.90 17.29
CA ASP A 91 -2.41 2.43 17.29
C ASP A 91 -3.65 1.83 17.99
N ARG A 92 -4.04 2.39 19.14
CA ARG A 92 -5.26 1.98 19.84
C ARG A 92 -6.51 2.24 19.01
N ASP A 93 -6.66 3.44 18.45
CA ASP A 93 -7.81 3.82 17.62
C ASP A 93 -7.94 2.85 16.42
N LEU A 94 -6.81 2.49 15.76
CA LEU A 94 -6.80 1.50 14.67
C LEU A 94 -7.32 0.12 15.09
N LYS A 95 -6.92 -0.35 16.28
CA LYS A 95 -7.27 -1.68 16.81
C LYS A 95 -8.71 -1.73 17.31
N GLU A 96 -9.09 -0.80 18.17
CA GLU A 96 -10.42 -0.76 18.78
C GLU A 96 -11.52 -0.43 17.77
N GLY A 97 -11.21 0.40 16.77
CA GLY A 97 -12.13 0.73 15.68
C GLY A 97 -12.22 -0.33 14.57
N GLU A 98 -11.48 -1.45 14.69
CA GLU A 98 -11.34 -2.47 13.65
C GLU A 98 -11.09 -1.87 12.25
N MET A 99 -10.28 -0.80 12.20
CA MET A 99 -10.22 0.07 11.02
C MET A 99 -9.53 -0.59 9.83
N LEU A 100 -8.70 -1.61 10.09
CA LEU A 100 -7.84 -2.25 9.10
C LEU A 100 -8.40 -3.60 8.65
N ALA A 101 -8.23 -3.90 7.36
CA ALA A 101 -8.56 -5.19 6.77
C ALA A 101 -7.49 -6.25 7.07
N CYS A 102 -6.24 -5.82 7.29
CA CYS A 102 -5.12 -6.67 7.70
C CYS A 102 -4.13 -5.86 8.57
N ALA A 103 -3.13 -6.54 9.15
CA ALA A 103 -2.06 -5.86 9.87
C ALA A 103 -1.34 -4.83 8.95
N PRO A 104 -0.91 -3.67 9.49
CA PRO A 104 -0.15 -2.71 8.73
C PRO A 104 1.24 -3.27 8.40
N MET A 105 1.81 -2.87 7.26
CA MET A 105 3.19 -3.23 6.89
C MET A 105 4.08 -2.02 7.09
N LEU A 106 5.24 -2.22 7.70
CA LEU A 106 6.23 -1.19 8.02
C LEU A 106 7.56 -1.55 7.36
N SER A 107 8.22 -0.56 6.78
CA SER A 107 9.59 -0.69 6.29
C SER A 107 10.39 0.55 6.68
N LEU A 108 11.60 0.34 7.17
CA LEU A 108 12.56 1.38 7.51
C LEU A 108 13.69 1.35 6.49
N PHE A 109 14.10 2.52 6.04
CA PHE A 109 15.14 2.71 5.05
C PHE A 109 16.21 3.64 5.61
N GLY A 110 17.46 3.28 5.36
CA GLY A 110 18.59 4.17 5.57
C GLY A 110 18.78 5.14 4.41
N PRO A 111 20.01 5.68 4.24
CA PRO A 111 20.37 6.55 3.14
C PRO A 111 20.12 5.93 1.76
N ASP A 112 19.98 6.82 0.78
CA ASP A 112 19.91 6.41 -0.63
C ASP A 112 21.20 5.70 -1.03
N LEU A 113 21.06 4.55 -1.69
CA LEU A 113 22.20 3.81 -2.21
C LEU A 113 22.75 4.55 -3.44
N SER A 114 24.05 4.82 -3.42
CA SER A 114 24.73 5.35 -4.59
C SER A 114 24.89 4.26 -5.66
N VAL A 115 25.16 4.69 -6.89
CA VAL A 115 25.50 3.76 -7.99
C VAL A 115 26.73 2.90 -7.64
N ALA A 116 27.67 3.45 -6.84
CA ALA A 116 28.83 2.70 -6.39
C ALA A 116 28.43 1.60 -5.39
N ASP A 117 27.57 1.91 -4.41
CA ASP A 117 27.07 0.94 -3.44
C ASP A 117 26.33 -0.20 -4.14
N LEU A 118 25.45 0.14 -5.09
CA LEU A 118 24.74 -0.86 -5.90
C LEU A 118 25.69 -1.78 -6.68
N LYS A 119 26.77 -1.23 -7.24
CA LYS A 119 27.79 -2.02 -7.95
C LYS A 119 28.55 -2.95 -6.99
N THR A 120 28.91 -2.45 -5.81
CA THR A 120 29.56 -3.25 -4.77
C THR A 120 28.67 -4.40 -4.32
N MET A 121 27.41 -4.14 -3.99
CA MET A 121 26.45 -5.18 -3.61
C MET A 121 26.26 -6.23 -4.72
N ALA A 122 26.22 -5.80 -5.98
CA ALA A 122 26.12 -6.73 -7.11
C ALA A 122 27.40 -7.57 -7.30
N ALA A 123 28.57 -7.03 -6.98
CA ALA A 123 29.83 -7.78 -7.03
C ALA A 123 29.89 -8.81 -5.90
N GLU A 124 29.52 -8.42 -4.68
CA GLU A 124 29.44 -9.29 -3.50
C GLU A 124 28.46 -10.45 -3.70
N ALA A 125 27.27 -10.17 -4.25
CA ALA A 125 26.27 -11.20 -4.54
C ALA A 125 26.73 -12.24 -5.58
N ARG A 126 27.56 -11.84 -6.56
CA ARG A 126 28.17 -12.79 -7.51
C ARG A 126 29.31 -13.58 -6.88
N ALA A 127 30.10 -12.94 -6.02
CA ALA A 127 31.22 -13.57 -5.33
C ALA A 127 30.77 -14.58 -4.25
N SER A 128 29.60 -14.37 -3.64
CA SER A 128 29.04 -15.26 -2.62
C SER A 128 28.46 -16.57 -3.17
N GLY A 129 28.54 -16.80 -4.49
CA GLY A 129 28.10 -18.06 -5.09
C GLY A 129 26.59 -18.31 -4.93
N SER A 130 25.81 -17.24 -4.73
CA SER A 130 24.35 -17.29 -4.88
C SER A 130 24.04 -17.48 -6.37
N GLU A 131 24.32 -18.68 -6.89
CA GLU A 131 23.62 -19.21 -8.05
C GLU A 131 22.15 -19.30 -7.65
N ILE A 132 21.43 -18.19 -7.81
CA ILE A 132 20.01 -18.26 -8.08
C ILE A 132 19.97 -19.08 -9.36
N GLU A 133 19.65 -20.36 -9.26
CA GLU A 133 19.19 -21.15 -10.39
C GLU A 133 18.13 -20.29 -11.05
N GLU A 134 18.48 -19.61 -12.14
CA GLU A 134 17.47 -19.07 -13.03
C GLU A 134 16.56 -20.27 -13.33
N PRO A 135 15.24 -20.16 -13.14
CA PRO A 135 14.34 -21.23 -13.54
C PRO A 135 14.57 -21.43 -15.02
N ARG A 136 15.39 -22.44 -15.33
CA ARG A 136 15.76 -22.84 -16.68
C ARG A 136 14.43 -23.10 -17.33
N ALA A 137 14.00 -22.17 -18.18
CA ALA A 137 12.79 -22.31 -18.96
C ALA A 137 12.96 -23.61 -19.74
N THR A 138 12.43 -24.69 -19.18
CA THR A 138 12.27 -25.96 -19.87
C THR A 138 11.33 -25.60 -20.99
N ALA A 139 11.88 -25.47 -22.18
CA ALA A 139 11.10 -25.35 -23.39
C ALA A 139 10.00 -26.43 -23.30
N PRO A 140 8.71 -26.08 -23.47
CA PRO A 140 7.67 -27.10 -23.48
C PRO A 140 8.03 -28.06 -24.62
N GLU A 141 8.35 -29.30 -24.23
CA GLU A 141 8.52 -30.41 -25.14
C GLU A 141 7.23 -30.51 -25.96
N ALA A 142 7.37 -30.27 -27.26
CA ALA A 142 6.26 -30.25 -28.20
C ALA A 142 5.48 -31.56 -28.10
N GLU A 143 4.20 -31.42 -27.79
CA GLU A 143 3.22 -32.49 -27.66
C GLU A 143 3.29 -33.48 -28.84
N ALA A 144 3.51 -34.75 -28.53
CA ALA A 144 3.11 -35.84 -29.41
C ALA A 144 1.57 -35.93 -29.41
N LEU A 145 0.97 -35.44 -30.50
CA LEU A 145 -0.43 -35.54 -30.87
C LEU A 145 -1.05 -36.93 -30.54
N PRO A 146 -2.11 -37.00 -29.71
CA PRO A 146 -2.97 -38.17 -29.67
C PRO A 146 -3.84 -38.22 -30.92
N LYS A 147 -3.76 -39.35 -31.63
CA LYS A 147 -4.55 -39.67 -32.81
C LYS A 147 -6.05 -39.56 -32.52
N SER A 148 -6.73 -38.82 -33.39
CA SER A 148 -8.17 -38.66 -33.49
C SER A 148 -8.91 -40.00 -33.54
N SER A 149 -9.94 -40.14 -32.71
CA SER A 149 -11.01 -41.12 -32.90
C SER A 149 -12.30 -40.39 -33.30
N PRO A 150 -13.00 -40.83 -34.37
CA PRO A 150 -14.21 -40.16 -34.84
C PRO A 150 -15.43 -40.68 -34.07
N GLY A 151 -15.76 -40.00 -32.98
CA GLY A 151 -16.98 -40.27 -32.20
C GLY A 151 -18.10 -39.30 -32.54
N LYS A 152 -18.98 -39.71 -33.46
CA LYS A 152 -20.29 -39.09 -33.72
C LYS A 152 -21.12 -39.03 -32.42
N GLY A 153 -21.78 -37.91 -32.15
CA GLY A 153 -22.76 -37.84 -31.07
C GLY A 153 -23.38 -36.47 -30.84
N TYR A 154 -24.42 -36.19 -31.61
CA TYR A 154 -25.47 -35.20 -31.38
C TYR A 154 -25.75 -34.88 -29.89
N SER A 155 -25.87 -33.58 -29.54
CA SER A 155 -27.18 -33.04 -29.17
C SER A 155 -27.15 -31.51 -29.05
N ARG A 156 -27.93 -30.86 -29.92
CA ARG A 156 -28.39 -29.48 -29.77
C ARG A 156 -29.44 -29.45 -28.67
N SER A 157 -29.35 -28.48 -27.78
CA SER A 157 -30.54 -27.84 -27.21
C SER A 157 -30.35 -26.32 -27.15
N PRO A 158 -31.31 -25.53 -27.64
CA PRO A 158 -31.29 -24.08 -27.63
C PRO A 158 -32.07 -23.48 -26.44
N ALA A 159 -31.80 -22.19 -26.22
CA ALA A 159 -32.71 -21.14 -25.73
C ALA A 159 -33.31 -21.25 -24.31
N MET A 160 -32.95 -20.26 -23.47
CA MET A 160 -33.81 -19.48 -22.57
C MET A 160 -32.88 -18.53 -21.80
N SER A 161 -33.21 -17.31 -21.43
CA SER A 161 -34.36 -16.44 -21.63
C SER A 161 -33.84 -15.06 -21.20
N GLU A 162 -34.34 -14.03 -21.87
CA GLU A 162 -34.29 -12.63 -21.47
C GLU A 162 -34.51 -12.44 -19.96
N TYR A 163 -33.82 -11.49 -19.31
CA TYR A 163 -34.45 -10.59 -18.33
C TYR A 163 -33.64 -9.28 -18.13
N ARG A 164 -34.27 -8.21 -18.63
CA ARG A 164 -34.48 -6.90 -17.98
C ARG A 164 -33.30 -5.98 -17.67
N THR A 165 -33.17 -5.02 -18.58
CA THR A 165 -33.12 -3.56 -18.34
C THR A 165 -33.69 -3.08 -17.00
N GLY A 166 -32.93 -2.25 -16.29
CA GLY A 166 -33.36 -1.53 -15.10
C GLY A 166 -32.54 -0.27 -14.85
N THR A 167 -32.66 0.73 -15.72
CA THR A 167 -32.19 2.10 -15.49
C THR A 167 -32.99 2.73 -14.35
N LYS A 168 -32.33 3.14 -13.26
CA LYS A 168 -32.87 4.13 -12.31
C LYS A 168 -31.93 5.33 -12.24
N ALA A 169 -32.33 6.39 -12.94
CA ALA A 169 -31.82 7.73 -12.74
C ALA A 169 -32.22 8.23 -11.34
N MET A 170 -31.23 8.41 -10.46
CA MET A 170 -31.44 9.12 -9.20
C MET A 170 -31.24 10.63 -9.43
N LYS A 171 -32.36 11.35 -9.34
CA LYS A 171 -32.45 12.80 -9.31
C LYS A 171 -31.90 13.28 -7.96
N ALA A 172 -30.69 13.87 -7.95
CA ALA A 172 -30.22 14.61 -6.77
C ALA A 172 -30.77 16.05 -6.83
N ARG A 173 -31.65 16.35 -5.88
CA ARG A 173 -32.25 17.67 -5.65
C ARG A 173 -31.16 18.64 -5.21
N SER A 174 -31.06 19.76 -5.91
CA SER A 174 -30.52 21.00 -5.40
C SER A 174 -31.35 21.47 -4.20
N ASN A 175 -30.72 21.85 -3.08
CA ASN A 175 -31.22 22.97 -2.29
C ASN A 175 -30.18 23.52 -1.32
N SER A 176 -30.01 24.86 -1.35
CA SER A 176 -29.80 25.79 -0.22
C SER A 176 -28.63 25.53 0.74
N ARG A 177 -27.81 26.49 1.17
CA ARG A 177 -28.03 27.93 1.41
C ARG A 177 -26.65 28.54 1.72
N ALA A 178 -26.27 29.59 1.01
CA ALA A 178 -25.13 30.42 1.40
C ALA A 178 -25.57 31.32 2.56
N GLY A 179 -25.02 31.07 3.75
CA GLY A 179 -25.11 31.95 4.91
C GLY A 179 -23.84 32.77 5.01
N ALA A 180 -23.97 34.07 4.77
CA ALA A 180 -22.93 35.07 4.97
C ALA A 180 -22.54 35.17 6.46
N TRP A 181 -21.24 35.27 6.73
CA TRP A 181 -20.73 35.75 8.00
C TRP A 181 -20.07 37.10 7.75
N LYS A 182 -20.49 38.08 8.56
CA LYS A 182 -19.91 39.42 8.68
C LYS A 182 -18.69 39.38 9.59
#